data_AF-A0A9D1D6Y4-F1
#
_entry.id   AF-A0A9D1D6Y4-F1
#
_cell.length_a   1.000
_cell.length_b   1.000
_cell.length_c   1.000
_cell.angle_alpha   90.00
_cell.angle_beta   90.00
_cell.angle_gamma   90.00
#
_symmetry.space_group_name_H-M   'P 1'
#
loop_
_entity.id
_entity.type
_entity.pdbx_description
1 polymer ?
#
loop_
_entity_poly.entity_id
_entity_poly.type
_entity_poly.pdbx_seq_one_letter_code
_entity_poly.pdbx_strand_id
1 'polypeptide(L)'
;MSKKAWIATVALVVLLLAILATPVLLLRHQEQMVLGQQRSLSVEQGVFQLQGEAPSLMNRLRLSTSPDAVSSSLALEMVKARFGQQDDWVHTIRQELHRLFGLSEATALGQCMDARVLYYYLPSTQTYAAFLSCAFNQPDGSLTVEMDIKSQKITALDFRITSTTNQGTLQSLASQLSGRDWRRRWGYYLQLDYSDTNRAYAAYTGGTKDTQLYYQSEADGQHYSWRPVQAVETP
;
A
#
# COMPACT_ATOMS: atom_id res chain seq x y z
N MET A 1 -13.69 42.76 -50.87
CA MET A 1 -14.05 41.33 -50.73
C MET A 1 -15.52 41.14 -51.09
N SER A 2 -15.88 40.11 -51.85
CA SER A 2 -17.29 39.85 -52.21
C SER A 2 -18.07 39.29 -51.01
N LYS A 3 -19.37 39.61 -50.89
CA LYS A 3 -20.23 39.10 -49.80
C LYS A 3 -20.18 37.57 -49.66
N LYS A 4 -20.00 36.86 -50.79
CA LYS A 4 -19.88 35.39 -50.83
C LYS A 4 -18.59 34.87 -50.19
N ALA A 5 -17.46 35.56 -50.39
CA ALA A 5 -16.18 35.20 -49.78
C ALA A 5 -16.19 35.42 -48.27
N TRP A 6 -16.89 36.45 -47.79
CA TRP A 6 -17.03 36.72 -46.35
C TRP A 6 -17.85 35.63 -45.65
N ILE A 7 -18.96 35.19 -46.25
CA ILE A 7 -19.78 34.09 -45.73
C ILE A 7 -18.98 32.78 -45.69
N ALA A 8 -18.22 32.47 -46.73
CA ALA A 8 -17.37 31.27 -46.76
C ALA A 8 -16.29 31.31 -45.66
N THR A 9 -15.72 32.48 -45.39
CA THR A 9 -14.69 32.65 -44.35
C THR A 9 -15.29 32.49 -42.95
N VAL A 10 -16.46 33.07 -42.70
CA VAL A 10 -17.17 32.92 -41.42
C VAL A 10 -17.57 31.46 -41.20
N ALA A 11 -18.10 30.79 -42.22
CA ALA A 11 -18.44 29.37 -42.14
C ALA A 11 -17.22 28.49 -41.83
N LEU A 12 -16.06 28.78 -42.45
CA LEU A 12 -14.82 28.07 -42.19
C LEU A 12 -14.33 28.27 -40.75
N VAL A 13 -14.40 29.49 -40.22
CA VAL A 13 -14.02 29.81 -38.83
C VAL A 13 -14.93 29.10 -37.83
N VAL A 14 -16.24 29.07 -38.09
CA VAL A 14 -17.20 28.33 -37.25
C VAL A 14 -16.92 26.82 -37.30
N LEU A 15 -16.59 26.28 -38.47
CA LEU A 15 -16.24 24.86 -38.61
C LEU A 15 -14.96 24.51 -37.85
N LEU A 16 -13.93 25.37 -37.93
CA LEU A 16 -12.68 25.22 -37.19
C LEU A 16 -12.90 25.30 -35.68
N LEU A 17 -13.73 26.24 -35.20
CA LEU A 17 -14.12 26.34 -33.79
C LEU A 17 -14.88 25.11 -33.32
N ALA A 18 -15.77 24.56 -34.15
CA ALA A 18 -16.46 23.31 -33.83
C ALA A 18 -15.48 22.15 -33.71
N ILE A 19 -14.53 21.97 -34.64
CA ILE A 19 -13.54 20.89 -34.59
C ILE A 19 -12.64 20.99 -33.36
N LEU A 20 -12.28 22.21 -32.93
CA LEU A 20 -11.49 22.44 -31.72
C LEU A 20 -12.28 22.25 -30.42
N ALA A 21 -13.55 22.67 -30.39
CA ALA A 21 -14.37 22.60 -29.18
C ALA A 21 -14.97 21.20 -28.94
N THR A 22 -15.27 20.44 -30.00
CA THR A 22 -15.89 19.10 -29.91
C THR A 22 -15.07 18.11 -29.08
N PRO A 23 -13.75 17.96 -29.23
CA PRO A 23 -12.96 17.05 -28.40
C PRO A 23 -12.89 17.50 -26.93
N VAL A 24 -12.88 18.82 -26.66
CA VAL A 24 -12.90 19.35 -25.29
C VAL A 24 -14.25 19.09 -24.62
N LEU A 25 -15.35 19.24 -25.36
CA LEU A 25 -16.70 18.93 -24.88
C LEU A 25 -16.92 17.42 -24.71
N LEU A 26 -16.35 16.60 -25.58
CA LEU A 26 -16.34 15.13 -25.44
C LEU A 26 -15.54 14.67 -24.23
N LEU A 27 -14.36 15.25 -23.97
CA LEU A 27 -13.56 14.97 -22.77
C LEU A 27 -14.32 15.36 -21.51
N ARG A 28 -14.94 16.55 -21.45
CA ARG A 28 -15.77 16.95 -20.31
C ARG A 28 -17.01 16.07 -20.13
N HIS A 29 -17.61 15.60 -21.22
CA HIS A 29 -18.77 14.72 -21.15
C HIS A 29 -18.38 13.30 -20.71
N GLN A 30 -17.21 12.81 -21.12
CA GLN A 30 -16.65 11.56 -20.61
C GLN A 30 -16.26 11.68 -19.14
N GLU A 31 -15.62 12.77 -18.73
CA GLU A 31 -15.36 13.05 -17.30
C GLU A 31 -16.67 13.09 -16.51
N GLN A 32 -17.72 13.73 -17.01
CA GLN A 32 -19.03 13.75 -16.38
C GLN A 32 -19.75 12.40 -16.38
N MET A 33 -19.58 11.56 -17.41
CA MET A 33 -20.16 10.21 -17.42
C MET A 33 -19.41 9.26 -16.49
N VAL A 34 -18.09 9.37 -16.40
CA VAL A 34 -17.27 8.60 -15.44
C VAL A 34 -17.59 9.04 -14.01
N LEU A 35 -17.68 10.35 -13.75
CA LEU A 35 -18.10 10.91 -12.45
C LEU A 35 -19.60 10.71 -12.17
N GLY A 36 -20.42 10.55 -13.22
CA GLY A 36 -21.86 10.32 -13.15
C GLY A 36 -22.24 8.87 -12.90
N GLN A 37 -21.48 7.91 -13.46
CA GLN A 37 -21.62 6.48 -13.15
C GLN A 37 -21.07 6.14 -11.75
N GLN A 38 -20.11 6.90 -11.22
CA GLN A 38 -19.70 6.76 -9.81
C GLN A 38 -20.73 7.34 -8.80
N ARG A 39 -21.78 8.05 -9.25
CA ARG A 39 -22.73 8.74 -8.35
C ARG A 39 -23.98 7.95 -7.97
N SER A 40 -24.14 6.69 -8.38
CA SER A 40 -25.28 5.85 -7.96
C SER A 40 -24.89 4.61 -7.15
N LEU A 41 -23.81 4.70 -6.38
CA LEU A 41 -23.66 3.96 -5.13
C LEU A 41 -23.90 4.95 -3.98
N SER A 42 -25.11 5.49 -3.91
CA SER A 42 -25.60 6.15 -2.70
C SER A 42 -25.92 5.07 -1.67
N VAL A 43 -24.87 4.43 -1.13
CA VAL A 43 -24.94 3.87 0.21
C VAL A 43 -25.22 5.07 1.11
N GLU A 44 -26.29 5.00 1.90
CA GLU A 44 -26.72 6.05 2.82
C GLU A 44 -25.52 6.76 3.44
N GLN A 45 -25.45 8.06 3.20
CA GLN A 45 -24.42 8.95 3.72
C GLN A 45 -24.54 9.06 5.24
N GLY A 46 -24.18 7.99 5.96
CA GLY A 46 -23.60 8.14 7.28
C GLY A 46 -22.32 8.94 7.09
N VAL A 47 -22.21 10.10 7.75
CA VAL A 47 -20.96 10.86 7.77
C VAL A 47 -19.94 9.96 8.47
N PHE A 48 -19.07 9.31 7.71
CA PHE A 48 -17.89 8.62 8.25
C PHE A 48 -16.91 9.68 8.74
N GLN A 49 -17.14 10.16 9.96
CA GLN A 49 -16.19 11.00 10.67
C GLN A 49 -15.08 10.10 11.20
N LEU A 50 -13.93 10.09 10.51
CA LEU A 50 -12.66 9.60 11.06
C LEU A 50 -12.18 10.58 12.14
N GLN A 51 -12.92 10.67 13.25
CA GLN A 51 -12.72 11.64 14.33
C GLN A 51 -11.78 11.14 15.45
N GLY A 52 -11.22 9.94 15.33
CA GLY A 52 -10.24 9.42 16.29
C GLY A 52 -8.79 9.72 15.89
N GLU A 53 -7.92 9.96 16.89
CA GLU A 53 -6.48 9.86 16.68
C GLU A 53 -6.13 8.44 16.21
N ALA A 54 -5.43 8.31 15.07
CA ALA A 54 -5.06 6.96 14.63
C ALA A 54 -4.18 6.29 15.70
N PRO A 55 -4.52 5.05 16.11
CA PRO A 55 -3.95 4.39 17.28
C PRO A 55 -2.47 4.06 17.04
N SER A 56 -1.76 3.55 18.06
CA SER A 56 -0.34 3.16 17.93
C SER A 56 -0.09 2.22 16.74
N LEU A 57 1.16 2.17 16.25
CA LEU A 57 1.52 1.27 15.14
C LEU A 57 1.13 -0.18 15.42
N MET A 58 1.29 -0.65 16.66
CA MET A 58 0.92 -2.00 17.08
C MET A 58 -0.60 -2.23 16.99
N ASN A 59 -1.40 -1.26 17.41
CA ASN A 59 -2.86 -1.35 17.27
C ASN A 59 -3.29 -1.38 15.80
N ARG A 60 -2.58 -0.65 14.93
CA ARG A 60 -2.84 -0.68 13.49
C ARG A 60 -2.48 -2.02 12.86
N LEU A 61 -1.36 -2.62 13.24
CA LEU A 61 -0.99 -3.98 12.82
C LEU A 61 -2.00 -5.03 13.29
N ARG A 62 -2.57 -4.85 14.49
CA ARG A 62 -3.63 -5.75 14.99
C ARG A 62 -4.88 -5.67 14.14
N LEU A 63 -5.24 -4.46 13.68
CA LEU A 63 -6.39 -4.30 12.80
C LEU A 63 -6.23 -5.12 11.51
N SER A 64 -5.05 -5.15 10.88
CA SER A 64 -4.86 -5.90 9.63
C SER A 64 -4.97 -7.41 9.79
N THR A 65 -4.82 -7.95 11.00
CA THR A 65 -4.95 -9.39 11.29
C THR A 65 -6.28 -9.75 11.94
N SER A 66 -7.07 -8.77 12.36
CA SER A 66 -8.32 -9.00 13.08
C SER A 66 -9.40 -9.51 12.11
N PRO A 67 -10.08 -10.63 12.41
CA PRO A 67 -11.16 -11.13 11.55
C PRO A 67 -12.35 -10.16 11.47
N ASP A 68 -12.55 -9.34 12.49
CA ASP A 68 -13.62 -8.33 12.56
C ASP A 68 -13.30 -7.04 11.77
N ALA A 69 -12.08 -6.89 11.25
CA ALA A 69 -11.72 -5.72 10.48
C ALA A 69 -12.32 -5.80 9.07
N VAL A 70 -13.04 -4.75 8.67
CA VAL A 70 -13.69 -4.70 7.37
C VAL A 70 -12.91 -3.79 6.43
N SER A 71 -12.65 -4.26 5.21
CA SER A 71 -12.06 -3.44 4.14
C SER A 71 -13.09 -2.45 3.59
N SER A 72 -12.73 -1.17 3.49
CA SER A 72 -13.63 -0.13 2.94
C SER A 72 -13.14 0.39 1.58
N SER A 73 -13.98 0.25 0.55
CA SER A 73 -13.72 0.78 -0.80
C SER A 73 -13.77 2.31 -0.84
N LEU A 74 -14.65 2.94 -0.04
CA LEU A 74 -14.78 4.40 0.08
C LEU A 74 -13.51 5.04 0.68
N ALA A 75 -12.81 4.31 1.55
CA ALA A 75 -11.60 4.79 2.19
C ALA A 75 -10.39 4.80 1.25
N LEU A 76 -10.40 4.02 0.16
CA LEU A 76 -9.33 4.00 -0.84
C LEU A 76 -9.14 5.37 -1.50
N GLU A 77 -10.24 6.08 -1.79
CA GLU A 77 -10.20 7.43 -2.37
C GLU A 77 -9.81 8.49 -1.33
N MET A 78 -10.26 8.34 -0.08
CA MET A 78 -9.94 9.27 1.00
C MET A 78 -8.47 9.21 1.45
N VAL A 79 -7.84 8.03 1.38
CA VAL A 79 -6.42 7.89 1.73
C VAL A 79 -5.52 8.57 0.70
N LYS A 80 -5.83 8.46 -0.61
CA LYS A 80 -5.08 9.16 -1.66
C LYS A 80 -5.11 10.68 -1.48
N ALA A 81 -6.26 11.25 -1.11
CA ALA A 81 -6.39 12.69 -0.89
C ALA A 81 -5.65 13.18 0.38
N ARG A 82 -5.45 12.32 1.38
CA ARG A 82 -4.95 12.71 2.71
C ARG A 82 -3.46 12.44 2.94
N PHE A 83 -2.87 11.48 2.25
CA PHE A 83 -1.54 10.97 2.60
C PHE A 83 -0.45 11.21 1.53
N GLY A 84 -0.75 11.89 0.42
CA GLY A 84 0.22 12.26 -0.62
C GLY A 84 0.14 11.41 -1.88
N GLN A 85 1.14 11.53 -2.75
CA GLN A 85 1.17 10.82 -4.03
C GLN A 85 1.82 9.43 -3.90
N GLN A 86 1.34 8.49 -4.70
CA GLN A 86 1.78 7.10 -4.69
C GLN A 86 3.28 6.94 -4.94
N ASP A 87 3.86 7.80 -5.78
CA ASP A 87 5.30 7.78 -6.10
C ASP A 87 6.17 8.10 -4.89
N ASP A 88 5.73 9.03 -4.03
CA ASP A 88 6.44 9.40 -2.79
C ASP A 88 6.51 8.19 -1.83
N TRP A 89 5.45 7.40 -1.77
CA TRP A 89 5.41 6.21 -0.92
C TRP A 89 6.27 5.07 -1.48
N VAL A 90 6.27 4.86 -2.80
CA VAL A 90 7.17 3.88 -3.42
C VAL A 90 8.63 4.28 -3.19
N HIS A 91 8.94 5.57 -3.28
CA HIS A 91 10.27 6.10 -2.93
C HIS A 91 10.62 5.82 -1.46
N THR A 92 9.68 6.08 -0.54
CA THR A 92 9.84 5.80 0.90
C THR A 92 10.10 4.32 1.15
N ILE A 93 9.37 3.42 0.48
CA ILE A 93 9.59 1.96 0.59
C ILE A 93 11.04 1.60 0.19
N ARG A 94 11.56 2.17 -0.90
CA ARG A 94 12.95 1.91 -1.34
C ARG A 94 13.97 2.38 -0.31
N GLN A 95 13.77 3.58 0.25
CA GLN A 95 14.64 4.13 1.30
C GLN A 95 14.62 3.25 2.55
N GLU A 96 13.44 2.81 3.00
CA GLU A 96 13.33 1.96 4.18
C GLU A 96 13.92 0.56 3.95
N LEU A 97 13.74 -0.03 2.76
CA LEU A 97 14.41 -1.28 2.39
C LEU A 97 15.93 -1.14 2.33
N HIS A 98 16.43 -0.02 1.82
CA HIS A 98 17.86 0.29 1.88
C HIS A 98 18.34 0.39 3.33
N ARG A 99 17.60 1.08 4.20
CA ARG A 99 17.99 1.24 5.60
C ARG A 99 18.00 -0.09 6.37
N LEU A 100 17.02 -0.95 6.13
CA LEU A 100 16.86 -2.22 6.86
C LEU A 100 17.81 -3.30 6.37
N PHE A 101 18.09 -3.32 5.06
CA PHE A 101 18.77 -4.43 4.40
C PHE A 101 19.95 -4.00 3.53
N GLY A 102 20.36 -2.74 3.56
CA GLY A 102 21.48 -2.24 2.74
C GLY A 102 21.30 -2.44 1.22
N LEU A 103 20.06 -2.64 0.74
CA LEU A 103 19.76 -2.81 -0.69
C LEU A 103 19.97 -1.48 -1.42
N SER A 104 20.81 -1.40 -2.45
CA SER A 104 21.16 -0.10 -3.09
C SER A 104 19.93 0.69 -3.59
N GLU A 105 19.88 1.99 -3.28
CA GLU A 105 18.66 2.83 -3.21
C GLU A 105 17.83 3.03 -4.49
N ALA A 106 18.38 2.93 -5.71
CA ALA A 106 17.69 3.45 -6.90
C ALA A 106 17.24 2.40 -7.94
N THR A 107 17.95 1.28 -8.08
CA THR A 107 17.76 0.33 -9.19
C THR A 107 17.54 -1.13 -8.77
N ALA A 108 17.88 -1.49 -7.53
CA ALA A 108 17.88 -2.90 -7.12
C ALA A 108 16.48 -3.51 -6.98
N LEU A 109 15.45 -2.73 -6.64
CA LEU A 109 14.08 -3.24 -6.48
C LEU A 109 13.22 -3.17 -7.75
N GLY A 110 13.81 -2.76 -8.88
CA GLY A 110 13.09 -2.73 -10.17
C GLY A 110 11.90 -1.78 -10.17
N GLN A 111 10.97 -1.95 -11.12
CA GLN A 111 9.75 -1.13 -11.22
C GLN A 111 8.65 -1.65 -10.29
N CYS A 112 7.93 -0.74 -9.63
CA CYS A 112 6.69 -1.08 -8.92
C CYS A 112 5.60 -1.36 -9.97
N MET A 113 5.09 -2.58 -9.99
CA MET A 113 4.11 -3.05 -10.98
C MET A 113 2.68 -2.70 -10.57
N ASP A 114 2.41 -2.77 -9.27
CA ASP A 114 1.12 -2.44 -8.68
C ASP A 114 1.35 -1.83 -7.30
N ALA A 115 0.59 -0.80 -6.97
CA ALA A 115 0.54 -0.26 -5.63
C ALA A 115 -0.91 0.02 -5.25
N ARG A 116 -1.33 -0.61 -4.15
CA ARG A 116 -2.69 -0.54 -3.65
C ARG A 116 -2.69 -0.13 -2.19
N VAL A 117 -3.67 0.68 -1.82
CA VAL A 117 -3.89 1.05 -0.43
C VAL A 117 -4.87 0.05 0.17
N LEU A 118 -4.46 -0.57 1.27
CA LEU A 118 -5.28 -1.43 2.11
C LEU A 118 -5.76 -0.61 3.30
N TYR A 119 -7.07 -0.45 3.43
CA TYR A 119 -7.67 0.27 4.53
C TYR A 119 -8.52 -0.65 5.38
N TYR A 120 -8.22 -0.69 6.68
CA TYR A 120 -8.92 -1.49 7.68
C TYR A 120 -9.62 -0.57 8.66
N TYR A 121 -10.87 -0.89 8.97
CA TYR A 121 -11.66 -0.18 9.97
C TYR A 121 -12.37 -1.17 10.88
N LEU A 122 -12.35 -0.88 12.19
CA LEU A 122 -13.06 -1.64 13.20
C LEU A 122 -14.19 -0.77 13.79
N PRO A 123 -15.45 -1.00 13.41
CA PRO A 123 -16.57 -0.12 13.77
C PRO A 123 -16.80 0.02 15.27
N SER A 124 -16.61 -1.07 16.03
CA SER A 124 -16.89 -1.12 17.48
C SER A 124 -16.06 -0.14 18.29
N THR A 125 -14.82 0.14 17.84
CA THR A 125 -13.88 1.03 18.52
C THR A 125 -13.56 2.28 17.72
N GLN A 126 -14.15 2.43 16.52
CA GLN A 126 -13.85 3.47 15.54
C GLN A 126 -12.34 3.58 15.21
N THR A 127 -11.61 2.47 15.29
CA THR A 127 -10.18 2.43 15.00
C THR A 127 -9.93 2.11 13.54
N TYR A 128 -8.82 2.61 13.00
CA TYR A 128 -8.47 2.43 11.59
C TYR A 128 -6.97 2.24 11.36
N ALA A 129 -6.63 1.61 10.24
CA ALA A 129 -5.28 1.46 9.75
C ALA A 129 -5.25 1.56 8.22
N ALA A 130 -4.17 2.11 7.67
CA ALA A 130 -3.97 2.24 6.23
C ALA A 130 -2.56 1.80 5.87
N PHE A 131 -2.45 0.84 4.97
CA PHE A 131 -1.19 0.27 4.50
C PHE A 131 -1.08 0.46 2.99
N LEU A 132 0.12 0.71 2.51
CA LEU A 132 0.45 0.62 1.10
C LEU A 132 1.05 -0.75 0.83
N SER A 133 0.45 -1.52 -0.07
CA SER A 133 0.95 -2.80 -0.56
C SER A 133 1.50 -2.58 -1.98
N CYS A 134 2.81 -2.74 -2.13
CA CYS A 134 3.53 -2.56 -3.40
C CYS A 134 4.11 -3.89 -3.88
N ALA A 135 3.84 -4.22 -5.16
CA ALA A 135 4.45 -5.36 -5.83
C ALA A 135 5.58 -4.91 -6.76
N PHE A 136 6.74 -5.51 -6.59
CA PHE A 136 7.95 -5.31 -7.37
C PHE A 136 8.31 -6.60 -8.11
N ASN A 137 8.56 -6.49 -9.40
CA ASN A 137 9.14 -7.59 -10.17
C ASN A 137 10.65 -7.44 -10.23
N GLN A 138 11.34 -8.56 -10.05
CA GLN A 138 12.78 -8.68 -10.11
C GLN A 138 13.20 -9.76 -11.12
N PRO A 139 14.40 -9.66 -11.72
CA PRO A 139 14.93 -10.73 -12.55
C PRO A 139 14.99 -12.07 -11.82
N ASP A 140 15.21 -12.06 -10.50
CA ASP A 140 15.29 -13.25 -9.66
C ASP A 140 13.97 -13.62 -8.97
N GLY A 141 12.87 -12.90 -9.20
CA GLY A 141 11.55 -13.27 -8.66
C GLY A 141 10.57 -12.11 -8.45
N SER A 142 9.68 -12.24 -7.48
CA SER A 142 8.69 -11.21 -7.13
C SER A 142 8.74 -10.87 -5.65
N LEU A 143 8.49 -9.60 -5.32
CA LEU A 143 8.50 -9.07 -3.96
C LEU A 143 7.26 -8.20 -3.74
N THR A 144 6.54 -8.46 -2.67
CA THR A 144 5.46 -7.63 -2.14
C THR A 144 5.90 -7.02 -0.82
N VAL A 145 5.69 -5.71 -0.67
CA VAL A 145 6.05 -4.97 0.54
C VAL A 145 4.83 -4.21 1.01
N GLU A 146 4.53 -4.31 2.31
CA GLU A 146 3.48 -3.53 2.93
C GLU A 146 4.07 -2.51 3.90
N MET A 147 3.64 -1.26 3.79
CA MET A 147 4.09 -0.15 4.62
C MET A 147 2.89 0.53 5.27
N ASP A 148 2.93 0.74 6.58
CA ASP A 148 1.94 1.58 7.26
C ASP A 148 2.12 3.04 6.83
N ILE A 149 1.09 3.62 6.22
CA ILE A 149 1.17 4.94 5.58
C ILE A 149 1.40 6.04 6.62
N LYS A 150 0.86 5.89 7.84
CA LYS A 150 0.96 6.92 8.88
C LYS A 150 2.34 6.96 9.54
N SER A 151 2.96 5.81 9.80
CA SER A 151 4.28 5.72 10.42
C SER A 151 5.42 5.63 9.42
N GLN A 152 5.11 5.42 8.13
CA GLN A 152 6.09 5.21 7.06
C GLN A 152 7.05 4.05 7.38
N LYS A 153 6.54 3.01 8.06
CA LYS A 153 7.32 1.82 8.39
C LYS A 153 6.85 0.61 7.60
N ILE A 154 7.79 -0.18 7.09
CA ILE A 154 7.53 -1.46 6.43
C ILE A 154 7.06 -2.45 7.49
N THR A 155 5.83 -2.90 7.35
CA THR A 155 5.15 -3.76 8.33
C THR A 155 5.09 -5.21 7.90
N ALA A 156 5.13 -5.48 6.60
CA ALA A 156 5.21 -6.84 6.06
C ALA A 156 6.03 -6.91 4.77
N LEU A 157 6.57 -8.09 4.49
CA LEU A 157 7.36 -8.39 3.32
C LEU A 157 7.10 -9.85 2.90
N ASP A 158 6.87 -10.07 1.62
CA ASP A 158 6.68 -11.40 1.04
C ASP A 158 7.39 -11.47 -0.31
N PHE A 159 8.27 -12.44 -0.52
CA PHE A 159 8.91 -12.59 -1.82
C PHE A 159 9.15 -14.04 -2.19
N ARG A 160 9.07 -14.28 -3.50
CA ARG A 160 9.32 -15.58 -4.11
C ARG A 160 10.49 -15.46 -5.07
N ILE A 161 11.51 -16.26 -4.85
CA ILE A 161 12.67 -16.40 -5.72
C ILE A 161 12.34 -17.45 -6.78
N THR A 162 12.45 -17.07 -8.04
CA THR A 162 12.21 -17.96 -9.18
C THR A 162 13.47 -18.27 -9.97
N SER A 163 14.55 -17.50 -9.78
CA SER A 163 15.84 -17.80 -10.42
C SER A 163 16.70 -18.73 -9.56
N THR A 164 17.34 -19.71 -10.21
CA THR A 164 18.33 -20.59 -9.60
C THR A 164 19.74 -19.99 -9.57
N THR A 165 19.93 -18.79 -10.14
CA THR A 165 21.19 -18.08 -10.02
C THR A 165 21.34 -17.57 -8.58
N ASN A 166 22.51 -17.81 -7.95
CA ASN A 166 22.84 -17.27 -6.62
C ASN A 166 23.16 -15.76 -6.63
N GLN A 167 22.59 -15.03 -7.59
CA GLN A 167 22.80 -13.61 -7.81
C GLN A 167 21.44 -12.96 -8.03
N GLY A 168 21.23 -11.82 -7.39
CA GLY A 168 20.00 -11.03 -7.49
C GLY A 168 19.64 -10.32 -6.19
N THR A 169 18.71 -9.37 -6.29
CA THR A 169 18.27 -8.56 -5.15
C THR A 169 17.51 -9.40 -4.13
N LEU A 170 16.62 -10.29 -4.58
CA LEU A 170 15.84 -11.16 -3.70
C LEU A 170 16.70 -12.25 -3.08
N GLN A 171 17.69 -12.77 -3.82
CA GLN A 171 18.70 -13.68 -3.24
C GLN A 171 19.54 -12.99 -2.16
N SER A 172 19.95 -11.73 -2.40
CA SER A 172 20.66 -10.93 -1.40
C SER A 172 19.78 -10.70 -0.17
N LEU A 173 18.50 -10.39 -0.36
CA LEU A 173 17.53 -10.22 0.72
C LEU A 173 17.32 -11.52 1.52
N ALA A 174 17.15 -12.66 0.85
CA ALA A 174 17.04 -13.98 1.48
C ALA A 174 18.27 -14.31 2.34
N SER A 175 19.48 -14.00 1.84
CA SER A 175 20.71 -14.23 2.62
C SER A 175 20.72 -13.41 3.92
N GLN A 176 20.22 -12.18 3.89
CA GLN A 176 20.12 -11.33 5.07
C GLN A 176 19.04 -11.79 6.05
N LEU A 177 17.91 -12.26 5.53
CA LEU A 177 16.81 -12.87 6.29
C LEU A 177 17.14 -14.30 6.78
N SER A 178 18.26 -14.86 6.36
CA SER A 178 18.80 -16.10 6.93
C SER A 178 19.82 -15.83 8.04
N GLY A 179 20.25 -14.57 8.21
CA GLY A 179 21.16 -14.17 9.28
C GLY A 179 20.55 -14.28 10.69
N ARG A 180 21.38 -14.32 11.73
CA ARG A 180 20.89 -14.44 13.12
C ARG A 180 20.25 -13.16 13.67
N ASP A 181 20.61 -11.99 13.13
CA ASP A 181 20.28 -10.70 13.74
C ASP A 181 19.13 -9.92 13.07
N TRP A 182 18.68 -10.32 11.88
CA TRP A 182 17.69 -9.52 11.15
C TRP A 182 16.35 -9.44 11.90
N ARG A 183 15.91 -10.50 12.58
CA ARG A 183 14.69 -10.50 13.40
C ARG A 183 14.80 -9.48 14.52
N ARG A 184 16.00 -9.32 15.09
CA ARG A 184 16.32 -8.33 16.11
C ARG A 184 16.28 -6.90 15.53
N ARG A 185 16.87 -6.70 14.35
CA ARG A 185 16.82 -5.39 13.66
C ARG A 185 15.39 -5.00 13.30
N TRP A 186 14.58 -5.95 12.82
CA TRP A 186 13.20 -5.72 12.43
C TRP A 186 12.32 -5.34 13.62
N GLY A 187 12.43 -6.04 14.74
CA GLY A 187 11.63 -5.67 15.91
C GLY A 187 12.12 -4.38 16.56
N TYR A 188 13.42 -4.05 16.58
CA TYR A 188 13.83 -2.68 16.96
C TYR A 188 13.24 -1.62 16.03
N TYR A 189 13.26 -1.87 14.73
CA TYR A 189 12.68 -0.97 13.73
C TYR A 189 11.18 -0.72 13.97
N LEU A 190 10.41 -1.78 14.22
CA LEU A 190 8.99 -1.69 14.51
C LEU A 190 8.66 -1.39 15.97
N GLN A 191 9.66 -1.30 16.85
CA GLN A 191 9.50 -1.17 18.31
C GLN A 191 8.67 -2.32 18.91
N LEU A 192 8.98 -3.55 18.49
CA LEU A 192 8.43 -4.78 19.04
C LEU A 192 9.19 -5.15 20.33
N ASP A 193 8.48 -5.74 21.27
CA ASP A 193 9.08 -6.43 22.41
C ASP A 193 9.62 -7.82 21.99
N TYR A 194 10.33 -8.52 22.86
CA TYR A 194 10.93 -9.84 22.57
C TYR A 194 10.77 -10.78 23.74
N SER A 195 10.42 -12.05 23.48
CA SER A 195 10.17 -13.02 24.56
C SER A 195 11.38 -13.91 24.64
N ASP A 196 11.56 -14.48 25.82
CA ASP A 196 12.63 -15.43 26.13
C ASP A 196 12.64 -16.67 25.20
N THR A 197 11.61 -16.87 24.38
CA THR A 197 11.49 -18.00 23.43
C THR A 197 12.13 -17.77 22.06
N ASN A 198 12.89 -16.69 21.83
CA ASN A 198 13.48 -16.34 20.53
C ASN A 198 12.47 -16.12 19.37
N ARG A 199 11.17 -15.99 19.69
CA ARG A 199 10.16 -15.50 18.75
C ARG A 199 10.03 -13.98 18.90
N ALA A 200 10.22 -13.26 17.81
CA ALA A 200 9.87 -11.84 17.77
C ALA A 200 8.34 -11.72 17.92
N TYR A 201 7.87 -11.02 18.94
CA TYR A 201 6.45 -10.84 19.21
C TYR A 201 6.20 -9.40 19.62
N ALA A 202 5.16 -8.75 19.13
CA ALA A 202 4.76 -7.48 19.70
C ALA A 202 4.06 -7.77 21.04
N ALA A 203 4.73 -7.53 22.17
CA ALA A 203 3.98 -7.40 23.42
C ALA A 203 3.22 -6.08 23.38
N TYR A 204 1.92 -6.15 23.64
CA TYR A 204 1.08 -4.99 23.70
C TYR A 204 1.18 -4.36 25.10
N THR A 205 1.31 -3.04 25.17
CA THR A 205 1.17 -2.30 26.43
C THR A 205 -0.29 -2.36 26.88
N GLY A 206 -0.61 -3.27 27.81
CA GLY A 206 -1.88 -3.29 28.54
C GLY A 206 -2.93 -4.33 28.11
N GLY A 207 -2.57 -5.44 27.46
CA GLY A 207 -3.52 -6.49 27.06
C GLY A 207 -3.10 -7.90 27.47
N THR A 208 -4.07 -8.82 27.41
CA THR A 208 -3.90 -10.23 27.74
C THR A 208 -3.10 -10.97 26.65
N LYS A 209 -2.57 -12.16 26.96
CA LYS A 209 -1.80 -12.98 25.99
C LYS A 209 -2.53 -13.22 24.66
N ASP A 210 -3.86 -13.24 24.68
CA ASP A 210 -4.72 -13.44 23.50
C ASP A 210 -4.76 -12.22 22.55
N THR A 211 -4.10 -11.12 22.94
CA THR A 211 -3.95 -9.90 22.13
C THR A 211 -2.55 -9.73 21.53
N GLN A 212 -1.67 -10.73 21.69
CA GLN A 212 -0.31 -10.69 21.18
C GLN A 212 -0.27 -10.93 19.66
N LEU A 213 0.50 -10.09 18.96
CA LEU A 213 0.84 -10.31 17.55
C LEU A 213 2.19 -11.00 17.47
N TYR A 214 2.24 -12.06 16.68
CA TYR A 214 3.48 -12.74 16.36
C TYR A 214 3.87 -12.40 14.94
N TYR A 215 5.17 -12.23 14.68
CA TYR A 215 5.64 -12.22 13.31
C TYR A 215 5.97 -13.63 12.88
N GLN A 216 5.24 -14.14 11.88
CA GLN A 216 5.53 -15.43 11.28
C GLN A 216 6.59 -15.25 10.21
N SER A 217 7.72 -15.96 10.35
CA SER A 217 8.67 -16.17 9.26
C SER A 217 8.39 -17.48 8.56
N GLU A 218 8.09 -17.43 7.28
CA GLU A 218 8.20 -18.57 6.37
C GLU A 218 9.46 -18.40 5.54
N ALA A 219 10.25 -19.46 5.42
CA ALA A 219 11.46 -19.50 4.60
C ALA A 219 11.67 -20.95 4.17
N ASP A 220 11.23 -21.31 2.97
CA ASP A 220 11.37 -22.68 2.43
C ASP A 220 12.49 -22.80 1.38
N GLY A 221 13.27 -21.73 1.21
CA GLY A 221 14.35 -21.63 0.21
C GLY A 221 13.92 -20.93 -1.08
N GLN A 222 12.62 -20.90 -1.39
CA GLN A 222 12.06 -20.24 -2.58
C GLN A 222 11.05 -19.14 -2.21
N HIS A 223 10.30 -19.33 -1.14
CA HIS A 223 9.35 -18.37 -0.61
C HIS A 223 9.81 -17.92 0.78
N TYR A 224 9.76 -16.60 0.96
CA TYR A 224 10.10 -15.93 2.19
C TYR A 224 8.97 -14.99 2.54
N SER A 225 8.41 -15.14 3.74
CA SER A 225 7.33 -14.28 4.24
C SER A 225 7.65 -13.79 5.64
N TRP A 226 7.37 -12.51 5.88
CA TRP A 226 7.46 -11.89 7.19
C TRP A 226 6.28 -10.94 7.37
N ARG A 227 5.31 -11.36 8.16
CA ARG A 227 4.04 -10.64 8.35
C ARG A 227 3.52 -10.81 9.78
N PRO A 228 2.77 -9.84 10.30
CA PRO A 228 2.05 -10.02 11.55
C PRO A 228 0.97 -11.09 11.36
N VAL A 229 0.86 -12.00 12.33
CA VAL A 229 -0.20 -12.99 12.45
C VAL A 229 -0.77 -12.95 13.86
N GLN A 230 -2.07 -13.21 13.99
CA GLN A 230 -2.68 -13.38 15.29
C GLN A 230 -2.16 -14.69 15.91
N ALA A 231 -1.95 -14.70 17.22
CA ALA A 231 -1.70 -15.93 17.96
C ALA A 231 -2.85 -16.89 17.69
N VAL A 232 -2.61 -17.97 16.95
CA VAL A 232 -3.58 -19.05 16.87
C VAL A 232 -3.58 -19.70 18.25
N GLU A 233 -4.72 -19.69 18.94
CA GLU A 233 -4.93 -20.56 20.09
C GLU A 233 -4.53 -21.96 19.64
N THR A 234 -3.40 -22.44 20.16
CA THR A 234 -3.01 -23.82 19.90
C THR A 234 -3.99 -24.65 20.72
N PRO A 235 -4.78 -25.56 20.12
CA PRO A 235 -5.66 -26.42 20.89
C PRO A 235 -4.89 -27.27 21.91
#